data_AF-A0A4Q3TM78-F1
#
_entry.id   AF-A0A4Q3TM78-F1
#
_cell.length_a   1.000
_cell.length_b   1.000
_cell.length_c   1.000
_cell.angle_alpha   90.00
_cell.angle_beta   90.00
_cell.angle_gamma   90.00
#
_symmetry.space_group_name_H-M   'P 1'
#
loop_
_entity.id
_entity.type
_entity.pdbx_description
1 polymer ?
#
loop_
_entity_poly.entity_id
_entity_poly.type
_entity_poly.pdbx_seq_one_letter_code
_entity_poly.pdbx_strand_id
1 'polypeptide(L)'
;MFKRLFGQSTPEQPVNRLATVRNITVGRTVSLDPLAWRRLGDTTRFTLDRDVLDITAQGHVELESGEHVHRFYTDDHVMLQAMSADAAGLDCYDFSLFTPWTSAYPPNEAARRIWRDRLSAPVFEGAAEDLPD
;
A
#
# COMPACT_ATOMS: atom_id res chain seq x y z
N MET A 1 11.94 42.10 -30.17
CA MET A 1 12.91 41.85 -29.09
C MET A 1 12.33 42.13 -27.68
N PHE A 2 11.07 41.76 -27.39
CA PHE A 2 10.35 42.22 -26.17
C PHE A 2 9.69 41.09 -25.34
N LYS A 3 10.10 39.83 -25.49
CA LYS A 3 9.51 38.68 -24.75
C LYS A 3 10.34 38.17 -23.56
N ARG A 4 11.26 38.98 -23.02
CA ARG A 4 12.18 38.57 -21.94
C ARG A 4 12.14 39.43 -20.67
N LEU A 5 11.17 40.35 -20.53
CA LEU A 5 11.09 41.28 -19.39
C LEU A 5 10.01 40.95 -18.34
N PHE A 6 9.24 39.87 -18.53
CA PHE A 6 8.29 39.40 -17.53
C PHE A 6 8.65 37.97 -17.17
N GLY A 7 9.34 37.82 -16.04
CA GLY A 7 9.62 36.52 -15.43
C GLY A 7 8.31 35.85 -15.03
N GLN A 8 7.69 35.15 -15.97
CA GLN A 8 6.91 33.98 -15.62
C GLN A 8 7.91 32.85 -15.46
N SER A 9 8.35 32.61 -14.23
CA SER A 9 8.65 31.24 -13.82
C SER A 9 7.38 30.46 -14.13
N THR A 10 7.43 29.58 -15.13
CA THR A 10 6.42 28.54 -15.26
C THR A 10 6.31 27.91 -13.87
N PRO A 11 5.15 27.94 -13.20
CA PRO A 11 5.02 27.19 -11.96
C PRO A 11 5.34 25.76 -12.35
N GLU A 12 6.45 25.25 -11.81
CA GLU A 12 6.83 23.87 -11.93
C GLU A 12 5.59 23.12 -11.45
N GLN A 13 4.83 22.54 -12.39
CA GLN A 13 3.68 21.74 -12.00
C GLN A 13 4.25 20.72 -11.03
N PRO A 14 3.71 20.58 -9.80
CA PRO A 14 4.11 19.48 -8.98
C PRO A 14 3.80 18.26 -9.83
N VAL A 15 4.85 17.61 -10.33
CA VAL A 15 4.71 16.38 -11.06
C VAL A 15 4.28 15.44 -9.94
N ASN A 16 2.97 15.30 -9.75
CA ASN A 16 2.39 14.38 -8.79
C ASN A 16 2.58 12.98 -9.40
N ARG A 17 3.86 12.61 -9.53
CA ARG A 17 4.32 11.35 -10.03
C ARG A 17 4.53 10.53 -8.79
N LEU A 18 3.64 9.57 -8.63
CA LEU A 18 3.78 8.50 -7.66
C LEU A 18 5.23 7.99 -7.69
N ALA A 19 5.83 7.83 -6.52
CA ALA A 19 7.19 7.33 -6.38
C ALA A 19 7.33 5.97 -7.10
N THR A 20 8.44 5.78 -7.81
CA THR A 20 8.79 4.47 -8.37
C THR A 20 9.85 3.85 -7.47
N VAL A 21 9.39 3.06 -6.50
CA VAL A 21 10.27 2.47 -5.47
C VAL A 21 10.82 1.17 -5.99
N ARG A 22 12.13 1.06 -6.25
CA ARG A 22 12.75 -0.17 -6.79
C ARG A 22 12.03 -0.73 -8.04
N ASN A 23 11.64 0.14 -8.96
CA ASN A 23 10.84 -0.20 -10.15
C ASN A 23 9.41 -0.69 -9.86
N ILE A 24 8.89 -0.48 -8.66
CA ILE A 24 7.52 -0.77 -8.26
C ILE A 24 6.69 0.51 -8.42
N THR A 25 5.59 0.43 -9.17
CA THR A 25 4.58 1.47 -9.31
C THR A 25 3.32 0.86 -9.93
N VAL A 26 2.23 1.62 -10.03
CA VAL A 26 0.97 1.17 -10.64
C VAL A 26 1.20 0.69 -12.07
N GLY A 27 0.54 -0.42 -12.44
CA GLY A 27 0.65 -1.07 -13.75
C GLY A 27 1.90 -1.94 -13.92
N ARG A 28 2.65 -2.18 -12.85
CA ARG A 28 3.77 -3.13 -12.82
C ARG A 28 3.46 -4.32 -11.95
N THR A 29 4.27 -5.35 -12.11
CA THR A 29 4.21 -6.57 -11.31
C THR A 29 5.41 -6.68 -10.39
N VAL A 30 5.21 -7.25 -9.21
CA VAL A 30 6.27 -7.58 -8.25
C VAL A 30 6.30 -9.09 -8.09
N SER A 31 7.43 -9.71 -8.43
CA SER A 31 7.64 -11.13 -8.13
C SER A 31 8.20 -11.28 -6.73
N LEU A 32 7.63 -12.23 -6.00
CA LEU A 32 7.99 -12.58 -4.64
C LEU A 32 8.57 -14.01 -4.65
N ASP A 33 9.59 -14.30 -3.84
CA ASP A 33 10.19 -15.65 -3.78
C ASP A 33 9.32 -16.62 -2.95
N PRO A 34 8.65 -17.62 -3.56
CA PRO A 34 7.75 -18.53 -2.87
C PRO A 34 8.41 -19.33 -1.77
N LEU A 35 9.72 -19.56 -1.87
CA LEU A 35 10.45 -20.33 -0.88
C LEU A 35 10.56 -19.57 0.45
N ALA A 36 10.58 -18.24 0.41
CA ALA A 36 10.76 -17.41 1.60
C ALA A 36 9.61 -17.60 2.61
N TRP A 37 8.36 -17.60 2.16
CA TRP A 37 7.21 -17.79 3.06
C TRP A 37 6.79 -19.26 3.24
N ARG A 38 7.08 -20.17 2.28
CA ARG A 38 6.88 -21.61 2.53
C ARG A 38 7.66 -22.11 3.74
N ARG A 39 8.81 -21.49 4.04
CA ARG A 39 9.61 -21.78 5.24
C ARG A 39 8.95 -21.35 6.55
N LEU A 40 8.02 -20.39 6.51
CA LEU A 40 7.26 -19.97 7.68
C LEU A 40 6.21 -21.03 8.06
N GLY A 41 5.76 -21.84 7.10
CA GLY A 41 4.85 -22.97 7.36
C GLY A 41 3.61 -22.56 8.16
N ASP A 42 3.28 -23.34 9.20
CA ASP A 42 2.10 -23.12 10.05
C ASP A 42 2.19 -21.85 10.92
N THR A 43 3.34 -21.15 10.95
CA THR A 43 3.45 -19.86 11.65
C THR A 43 2.81 -18.71 10.87
N THR A 44 2.63 -18.88 9.56
CA THR A 44 1.95 -17.91 8.69
C THR A 44 0.43 -18.03 8.91
N ARG A 45 -0.19 -16.96 9.40
CA ARG A 45 -1.64 -16.89 9.65
C ARG A 45 -2.46 -16.40 8.45
N PHE A 46 -1.80 -16.21 7.30
CA PHE A 46 -2.42 -15.88 6.03
C PHE A 46 -1.80 -16.75 4.94
N THR A 47 -2.59 -17.07 3.93
CA THR A 47 -2.14 -17.82 2.75
C THR A 47 -1.86 -16.86 1.61
N LEU A 48 -0.65 -16.92 1.05
CA LEU A 48 -0.35 -16.29 -0.23
C LEU A 48 -0.25 -17.39 -1.29
N ASP A 49 -1.29 -17.49 -2.12
CA ASP A 49 -1.47 -18.51 -3.16
C ASP A 49 -0.76 -18.19 -4.48
N ARG A 50 -0.04 -17.07 -4.52
CA ARG A 50 0.61 -16.50 -5.70
C ARG A 50 2.02 -16.01 -5.38
N ASP A 51 2.80 -15.82 -6.43
CA ASP A 51 4.18 -15.33 -6.37
C ASP A 51 4.40 -14.06 -7.18
N VAL A 52 3.33 -13.52 -7.76
CA VAL A 52 3.31 -12.26 -8.50
C VAL A 52 2.19 -11.38 -7.95
N LEU A 53 2.51 -10.13 -7.66
CA LEU A 53 1.57 -9.09 -7.27
C LEU A 53 1.37 -8.13 -8.43
N ASP A 54 0.15 -7.98 -8.92
CA ASP A 54 -0.23 -6.97 -9.91
C ASP A 54 -0.58 -5.67 -9.19
N ILE A 55 0.24 -4.63 -9.35
CA ILE A 55 0.05 -3.37 -8.63
C ILE A 55 -1.00 -2.51 -9.35
N THR A 56 -2.17 -2.37 -8.74
CA THR A 56 -3.32 -1.66 -9.32
C THR A 56 -3.59 -0.30 -8.68
N ALA A 57 -3.10 -0.10 -7.45
CA ALA A 57 -3.16 1.20 -6.79
C ALA A 57 -1.90 1.49 -5.96
N GLN A 58 -1.67 2.79 -5.67
CA GLN A 58 -0.54 3.24 -4.88
C GLN A 58 -0.95 4.38 -3.93
N GLY A 59 -0.41 4.35 -2.72
CA GLY A 59 -0.55 5.39 -1.72
C GLY A 59 0.81 5.87 -1.20
N HIS A 60 0.81 7.08 -0.65
CA HIS A 60 1.97 7.69 -0.01
C HIS A 60 1.52 8.38 1.28
N VAL A 61 2.30 8.21 2.34
CA VAL A 61 2.13 8.88 3.61
C VAL A 61 3.49 9.38 4.06
N GLU A 62 3.59 10.67 4.40
CA GLU A 62 4.73 11.22 5.12
C GLU A 62 4.42 11.14 6.62
N LEU A 63 5.35 10.58 7.40
CA LEU A 63 5.25 10.51 8.85
C LEU A 63 5.76 11.82 9.45
N GLU A 64 5.30 12.14 10.65
CA GLU A 64 5.74 13.37 11.36
C GLU A 64 7.25 13.40 11.63
N SER A 65 7.88 12.22 11.72
CA SER A 65 9.32 12.05 11.87
C SER A 65 10.12 12.22 10.56
N GLY A 66 9.44 12.43 9.44
CA GLY A 66 10.03 12.74 8.12
C GLY A 66 10.24 11.53 7.21
N GLU A 67 10.03 10.30 7.69
CA GLU A 67 10.06 9.11 6.84
C GLU A 67 8.81 9.01 5.97
N HIS A 68 8.94 8.28 4.86
CA HIS A 68 7.90 8.10 3.87
C HIS A 68 7.48 6.63 3.79
N VAL A 69 6.16 6.43 3.82
CA VAL A 69 5.51 5.13 3.64
C VAL A 69 4.90 5.07 2.26
N HIS A 70 5.41 4.18 1.41
CA HIS A 70 4.85 3.89 0.10
C HIS A 70 4.04 2.60 0.18
N ARG A 71 2.79 2.63 -0.25
CA ARG A 71 1.89 1.46 -0.24
C ARG A 71 1.49 1.12 -1.66
N PHE A 72 1.57 -0.15 -2.01
CA PHE A 72 1.20 -0.69 -3.31
C PHE A 72 0.13 -1.74 -3.07
N TYR A 73 -1.00 -1.58 -3.74
CA TYR A 73 -2.17 -2.43 -3.56
C TYR A 73 -2.41 -3.25 -4.81
N THR A 74 -2.94 -4.45 -4.59
CA THR A 74 -3.51 -5.35 -5.60
C THR A 74 -5.04 -5.26 -5.55
N ASP A 75 -5.71 -5.82 -6.55
CA ASP A 75 -7.18 -5.86 -6.57
C ASP A 75 -7.78 -6.82 -5.53
N ASP A 76 -7.01 -7.81 -5.11
CA ASP A 76 -7.33 -8.79 -4.04
C ASP A 76 -6.88 -8.35 -2.65
N HIS A 77 -6.74 -7.04 -2.44
CA HIS A 77 -6.50 -6.43 -1.14
C HIS A 77 -5.14 -6.75 -0.49
N VAL A 78 -4.24 -7.49 -1.16
CA VAL A 78 -2.84 -7.59 -0.73
C VAL A 78 -2.16 -6.22 -0.86
N MET A 79 -1.44 -5.83 0.18
CA MET A 79 -0.69 -4.58 0.24
C MET A 79 0.80 -4.84 0.48
N LEU A 80 1.64 -4.36 -0.42
CA LEU A 80 3.08 -4.24 -0.22
C LEU A 80 3.40 -2.82 0.28
N GLN A 81 4.12 -2.71 1.39
CA GLN A 81 4.57 -1.45 1.96
C GLN A 81 6.10 -1.34 1.86
N ALA A 82 6.59 -0.16 1.49
CA ALA A 82 8.00 0.19 1.55
C ALA A 82 8.20 1.43 2.43
N MET A 83 9.15 1.36 3.36
CA MET A 83 9.62 2.49 4.17
C MET A 83 10.82 3.14 3.48
N SER A 84 10.87 4.47 3.46
CA SER A 84 11.92 5.27 2.82
C SER A 84 12.29 6.50 3.62
N ALA A 85 13.56 6.91 3.54
CA ALA A 85 14.02 8.19 4.07
C ALA A 85 13.77 9.37 3.12
N ASP A 86 13.33 9.11 1.88
CA ASP A 86 13.02 10.13 0.89
C ASP A 86 11.66 9.90 0.19
N ALA A 87 11.03 11.01 -0.22
CA ALA A 87 9.70 11.01 -0.85
C ALA A 87 9.65 10.36 -2.24
N ALA A 88 10.79 10.24 -2.93
CA ALA A 88 10.86 9.54 -4.21
C ALA A 88 11.06 8.02 -4.05
N GLY A 89 11.32 7.55 -2.82
CA GLY A 89 11.50 6.15 -2.48
C GLY A 89 12.79 5.54 -3.02
N LEU A 90 13.83 6.35 -3.20
CA LEU A 90 15.15 5.92 -3.68
C LEU A 90 15.98 5.27 -2.56
N ASP A 91 15.78 5.70 -1.33
CA ASP A 91 16.41 5.24 -0.09
C ASP A 91 15.44 4.40 0.75
N CYS A 92 14.86 3.39 0.10
CA CYS A 92 13.99 2.43 0.77
C CYS A 92 14.82 1.40 1.55
N TYR A 93 14.43 1.14 2.81
CA TYR A 93 15.19 0.28 3.72
C TYR A 93 14.39 -0.87 4.33
N ASP A 94 13.06 -0.84 4.24
CA ASP A 94 12.21 -1.93 4.75
C ASP A 94 11.03 -2.21 3.82
N PHE A 95 10.66 -3.48 3.70
CA PHE A 95 9.53 -3.96 2.92
C PHE A 95 8.68 -4.90 3.76
N SER A 96 7.39 -4.62 3.83
CA SER A 96 6.42 -5.40 4.59
C SER A 96 5.24 -5.77 3.70
N LEU A 97 4.82 -7.04 3.73
CA LEU A 97 3.65 -7.54 3.02
C LEU A 97 2.49 -7.72 4.01
N PHE A 98 1.31 -7.25 3.63
CA PHE A 98 0.11 -7.33 4.43
C PHE A 98 -1.02 -7.93 3.60
N THR A 99 -1.78 -8.80 4.24
CA THR A 99 -3.04 -9.32 3.73
C THR A 99 -4.08 -9.02 4.81
N PRO A 100 -5.19 -8.34 4.49
CA PRO A 100 -6.22 -8.06 5.47
C PRO A 100 -6.83 -9.36 5.97
N TRP A 101 -7.18 -9.41 7.26
CA TRP A 101 -8.00 -10.50 7.79
C TRP A 101 -9.42 -10.42 7.22
N THR A 102 -10.02 -9.22 7.21
CA THR A 102 -11.26 -8.93 6.50
C THR A 102 -11.23 -7.50 5.96
N SER A 103 -11.73 -7.31 4.74
CA SER A 103 -11.97 -5.99 4.16
C SER A 103 -13.44 -5.61 4.31
N ALA A 104 -13.72 -4.35 4.67
CA ALA A 104 -15.09 -3.86 4.76
C ALA A 104 -15.18 -2.44 4.21
N TYR A 105 -16.17 -2.23 3.32
CA TYR A 105 -16.44 -0.94 2.69
C TYR A 105 -17.86 -0.49 3.04
N PRO A 106 -18.08 0.13 4.21
CA PRO A 106 -19.42 0.42 4.67
C PRO A 106 -20.12 1.43 3.74
N PRO A 107 -21.29 1.09 3.15
CA PRO A 107 -21.89 1.85 2.06
C PRO A 107 -22.55 3.16 2.52
N ASN A 108 -22.82 3.29 3.82
CA ASN A 108 -23.50 4.44 4.40
C ASN A 108 -23.01 4.72 5.83
N GLU A 109 -23.45 5.84 6.40
CA GLU A 109 -23.01 6.28 7.73
C GLU A 109 -23.39 5.32 8.86
N ALA A 110 -24.60 4.73 8.79
CA ALA A 110 -25.05 3.75 9.77
C ALA A 110 -24.13 2.52 9.78
N ALA A 111 -23.77 1.99 8.60
CA ALA A 111 -22.84 0.89 8.46
C ALA A 111 -21.41 1.28 8.91
N ARG A 112 -20.95 2.51 8.64
CA ARG A 112 -19.65 3.00 9.13
C ARG A 112 -19.59 3.04 10.66
N ARG A 113 -20.69 3.41 11.32
CA ARG A 113 -20.77 3.40 12.79
C ARG A 113 -20.62 1.98 13.33
N ILE A 114 -21.41 1.03 12.81
CA ILE A 114 -21.33 -0.38 13.21
C ILE A 114 -19.92 -0.94 13.01
N TRP A 115 -19.29 -0.63 11.88
CA TRP A 115 -17.92 -1.04 11.59
C TRP A 115 -16.90 -0.46 12.59
N ARG A 116 -17.01 0.83 12.94
CA ARG A 116 -16.15 1.45 13.98
C ARG A 116 -16.36 0.83 15.35
N ASP A 117 -17.61 0.56 15.72
CA ASP A 117 -17.94 -0.06 17.00
C ASP A 117 -17.29 -1.46 17.08
N ARG A 118 -17.33 -2.24 16.00
CA ARG A 118 -16.59 -3.51 15.88
C ARG A 118 -15.09 -3.35 16.08
N LEU A 119 -14.45 -2.35 15.46
CA LEU A 119 -13.01 -2.10 15.62
C LEU A 119 -12.60 -1.75 17.07
N SER A 120 -13.53 -1.28 17.88
CA SER A 120 -13.28 -1.00 19.30
C SER A 120 -13.34 -2.24 20.20
N ALA A 121 -13.82 -3.37 19.69
CA ALA A 121 -13.87 -4.62 20.42
C ALA A 121 -12.53 -5.37 20.32
N PRO A 122 -12.04 -6.00 21.41
CA PRO A 122 -10.79 -6.76 21.41
C PRO A 122 -10.97 -8.19 20.84
N VAL A 123 -11.96 -8.40 19.97
CA VAL A 123 -12.30 -9.72 19.40
C VAL A 123 -12.29 -9.61 17.89
N PHE A 124 -11.50 -10.47 17.24
CA PHE A 124 -11.56 -10.68 15.80
C PHE A 124 -12.55 -11.82 15.53
N GLU A 125 -13.73 -11.49 15.04
CA GLU A 125 -14.75 -12.46 14.61
C GLU A 125 -14.61 -12.76 13.11
N GLY A 126 -14.78 -14.03 12.73
CA GLY A 126 -14.74 -14.51 11.34
C GLY A 126 -13.42 -15.17 10.91
N ALA A 127 -13.43 -15.86 9.79
CA ALA A 127 -12.26 -16.37 9.08
C ALA A 127 -11.56 -15.28 8.26
N ALA A 128 -10.33 -15.57 7.78
CA ALA A 128 -9.68 -14.71 6.81
C ALA A 128 -10.55 -14.57 5.54
N GLU A 129 -10.43 -13.45 4.85
CA GLU A 129 -11.07 -13.22 3.55
C GLU A 129 -10.83 -14.43 2.62
N ASP A 130 -11.90 -14.92 1.99
CA ASP A 130 -11.94 -16.13 1.14
C ASP A 130 -11.77 -17.50 1.84
N LEU A 131 -11.77 -17.57 3.18
CA LEU A 131 -11.84 -18.83 3.92
C LEU A 131 -13.22 -19.02 4.61
N PRO A 132 -13.74 -20.25 4.69
CA PRO A 132 -14.94 -20.53 5.47
C PRO A 132 -14.68 -20.39 6.97
N ASP A 133 -15.71 -19.93 7.70
CA ASP A 133 -15.76 -19.85 9.17
C ASP A 133 -15.64 -21.22 9.87
#